data_AF-W0CAA5-F1
#
_entry.id   AF-W0CAA5-F1
#
_cell.length_a   1.000
_cell.length_b   1.000
_cell.length_c   1.000
_cell.angle_alpha   90.00
_cell.angle_beta   90.00
_cell.angle_gamma   90.00
#
_symmetry.space_group_name_H-M   'P 1'
#
loop_
_entity.id
_entity.type
_entity.pdbx_description
1 polymer ?
#
loop_
_entity_poly.entity_id
_entity_poly.type
_entity_poly.pdbx_seq_one_letter_code
_entity_poly.pdbx_strand_id
1 'polypeptide(L)'
;KGIWAPTNKGPSPSPYGATARAILQTAVCMAIYLYLVPYYPLSRFNDPIYQEWGFWKRLSYQYMSGFTARWKYYFIWSISEASIIISGLGFSGWTDSSPPKPRWDRAKNTDILGVELAKSSVQLPSVWNIQVSTWLRHYVYDRIVQKGKKPGFLQLLATQATSAVWHGLYPGYIIFFGHSALMIAGSRVIYRWQQAAPGHIKKIFVLMNFAYTILVLNYSCVGFLVLSLRETLAAYGSVYYIGTIIPIVFIILGKVIKPAKPSRSKALKEQ
;
A
#
# COMPACT_ATOMS: atom_id res chain seq x y z
N LYS A 1 18.30 -11.88 -19.10
CA LYS A 1 18.39 -13.22 -19.72
C LYS A 1 17.05 -13.92 -19.52
N GLY A 2 16.34 -14.26 -20.60
CA GLY A 2 15.01 -14.88 -20.54
C GLY A 2 15.09 -16.39 -20.31
N ILE A 3 13.94 -17.04 -20.12
CA ILE A 3 13.79 -18.51 -19.97
C ILE A 3 14.36 -19.30 -21.16
N TRP A 4 14.47 -18.67 -22.32
CA TRP A 4 14.95 -19.25 -23.57
C TRP A 4 16.46 -19.16 -23.77
N ALA A 5 17.15 -18.41 -22.90
CA ALA A 5 18.61 -18.33 -22.97
C ALA A 5 19.19 -19.58 -22.28
N PRO A 6 20.07 -20.36 -22.96
CA PRO A 6 20.78 -21.45 -22.30
C PRO A 6 21.54 -20.88 -21.10
N THR A 7 21.19 -21.32 -19.90
CA THR A 7 21.95 -20.97 -18.70
C THR A 7 22.70 -22.18 -18.21
N ASN A 8 23.97 -22.01 -17.85
CA ASN A 8 24.81 -23.03 -17.18
C ASN A 8 24.27 -23.46 -15.79
N LYS A 9 23.02 -23.11 -15.45
CA LYS A 9 22.37 -23.27 -14.15
C LYS A 9 21.27 -24.34 -14.11
N GLY A 10 21.13 -25.17 -15.17
CA GLY A 10 20.20 -26.31 -15.20
C GLY A 10 19.12 -26.21 -16.29
N PRO A 11 18.17 -27.16 -16.34
CA PRO A 11 17.08 -27.19 -17.32
C PRO A 11 16.15 -25.99 -17.19
N SER A 12 15.38 -25.71 -18.25
CA SER A 12 14.41 -24.61 -18.30
C SER A 12 13.48 -24.64 -17.08
N PRO A 13 13.28 -23.49 -16.40
CA PRO A 13 12.52 -23.45 -15.16
C PRO A 13 11.05 -23.80 -15.41
N SER A 14 10.51 -24.75 -14.64
CA SER A 14 9.10 -25.13 -14.73
C SER A 14 8.20 -24.07 -14.06
N PRO A 15 7.15 -23.56 -14.75
CA PRO A 15 6.23 -22.58 -14.17
C PRO A 15 5.15 -23.20 -13.27
N TYR A 16 4.85 -24.50 -13.42
CA TYR A 16 3.63 -25.11 -12.89
C TYR A 16 3.47 -24.98 -11.37
N GLY A 17 4.55 -25.13 -10.60
CA GLY A 17 4.49 -24.96 -9.14
C GLY A 17 4.19 -23.51 -8.72
N ALA A 18 4.78 -22.53 -9.41
CA ALA A 18 4.50 -21.12 -9.16
C ALA A 18 3.08 -20.73 -9.62
N THR A 19 2.64 -21.27 -10.75
CA THR A 19 1.27 -21.11 -11.24
C THR A 19 0.26 -21.68 -10.24
N ALA A 20 0.45 -22.90 -9.75
CA ALA A 20 -0.45 -23.53 -8.77
C ALA A 20 -0.57 -22.68 -7.49
N ARG A 21 0.55 -22.13 -6.99
CA ARG A 21 0.54 -21.19 -5.85
C ARG A 21 -0.26 -19.92 -6.15
N ALA A 22 -0.09 -19.33 -7.33
CA ALA A 22 -0.81 -18.13 -7.73
C ALA A 22 -2.32 -18.39 -7.93
N ILE A 23 -2.69 -19.55 -8.46
CA ILE A 23 -4.09 -20.00 -8.57
C ILE A 23 -4.69 -20.21 -7.17
N LEU A 24 -3.96 -20.85 -6.24
CA LEU A 24 -4.43 -21.00 -4.87
C LEU A 24 -4.66 -19.63 -4.21
N GLN A 25 -3.71 -18.69 -4.36
CA GLN A 25 -3.86 -17.31 -3.87
C GLN A 25 -5.10 -16.65 -4.48
N THR A 26 -5.33 -16.83 -5.77
CA THR A 26 -6.51 -16.32 -6.50
C THR A 26 -7.80 -16.86 -5.89
N ALA A 27 -7.90 -18.18 -5.69
CA ALA A 27 -9.07 -18.82 -5.10
C ALA A 27 -9.36 -18.32 -3.67
N VAL A 28 -8.32 -18.23 -2.84
CA VAL A 28 -8.44 -17.70 -1.46
C VAL A 28 -8.91 -16.25 -1.48
N CYS A 29 -8.38 -15.39 -2.36
CA CYS A 29 -8.79 -14.00 -2.46
C CYS A 29 -10.27 -13.87 -2.85
N MET A 30 -10.71 -14.64 -3.85
CA MET A 30 -12.11 -14.63 -4.28
C MET A 30 -13.03 -15.15 -3.17
N ALA A 31 -12.67 -16.24 -2.50
CA ALA A 31 -13.47 -16.81 -1.41
C ALA A 31 -13.66 -15.80 -0.27
N ILE A 32 -12.58 -15.12 0.15
CA ILE A 32 -12.66 -14.09 1.19
C ILE A 32 -13.51 -12.90 0.72
N TYR A 33 -13.34 -12.44 -0.53
CA TYR A 33 -14.16 -11.35 -1.06
C TYR A 33 -15.65 -11.69 -1.09
N LEU A 34 -16.02 -12.85 -1.64
CA LEU A 34 -17.41 -13.31 -1.73
C LEU A 34 -18.03 -13.54 -0.35
N TYR A 35 -17.24 -13.98 0.61
CA TYR A 35 -17.69 -14.11 1.99
C TYR A 35 -17.96 -12.74 2.63
N LEU A 36 -17.08 -11.75 2.44
CA LEU A 36 -17.15 -10.47 3.13
C LEU A 36 -18.10 -9.46 2.48
N VAL A 37 -18.23 -9.45 1.15
CA VAL A 37 -18.99 -8.41 0.43
C VAL A 37 -20.47 -8.28 0.83
N PRO A 38 -21.21 -9.35 1.21
CA PRO A 38 -22.58 -9.20 1.69
C PRO A 38 -22.69 -8.50 3.05
N TYR A 39 -21.65 -8.60 3.89
CA TYR A 39 -21.61 -7.99 5.23
C TYR A 39 -21.16 -6.53 5.19
N TYR A 40 -20.28 -6.18 4.26
CA TYR A 40 -19.70 -4.84 4.13
C TYR A 40 -19.99 -4.17 2.76
N PRO A 41 -21.25 -4.10 2.31
CA PRO A 41 -21.58 -3.46 1.05
C PRO A 41 -21.45 -1.93 1.15
N LEU A 42 -20.91 -1.30 0.10
CA LEU A 42 -20.76 0.15 0.05
C LEU A 42 -22.09 0.91 0.13
N SER A 43 -23.21 0.28 -0.28
CA SER A 43 -24.54 0.88 -0.18
C SER A 43 -24.95 1.22 1.27
N ARG A 44 -24.34 0.58 2.28
CA ARG A 44 -24.63 0.86 3.69
C ARG A 44 -24.29 2.30 4.09
N PHE A 45 -23.33 2.96 3.43
CA PHE A 45 -23.00 4.36 3.73
C PHE A 45 -24.17 5.33 3.51
N ASN A 46 -25.12 4.94 2.64
CA ASN A 46 -26.30 5.73 2.29
C ASN A 46 -27.56 5.32 3.07
N ASP A 47 -27.48 4.26 3.86
CA ASP A 47 -28.59 3.78 4.67
C ASP A 47 -28.75 4.62 5.95
N PRO A 48 -29.94 5.13 6.27
CA PRO A 48 -30.19 5.84 7.53
C PRO A 48 -29.67 5.11 8.77
N ILE A 49 -29.72 3.77 8.79
CA ILE A 49 -29.24 2.98 9.94
C ILE A 49 -27.75 3.18 10.23
N TYR A 50 -26.94 3.50 9.21
CA TYR A 50 -25.51 3.80 9.39
C TYR A 50 -25.33 5.08 10.20
N GLN A 51 -26.22 6.06 10.01
CA GLN A 51 -26.23 7.32 10.75
C GLN A 51 -26.76 7.18 12.18
N GLU A 52 -27.33 6.04 12.57
CA GLU A 52 -27.68 5.77 13.97
C GLU A 52 -26.52 5.12 14.75
N TRP A 53 -25.53 4.59 14.05
CA TRP A 53 -24.41 3.90 14.69
C TRP A 53 -23.48 4.85 15.43
N GLY A 54 -23.00 4.41 16.59
CA GLY A 54 -21.95 5.09 17.32
C GLY A 54 -20.62 5.09 16.56
N PHE A 55 -19.73 5.99 16.96
CA PHE A 55 -18.43 6.25 16.33
C PHE A 55 -17.63 4.97 16.01
N TRP A 56 -17.42 4.10 17.01
CA TRP A 56 -16.62 2.89 16.84
C TRP A 56 -17.21 1.92 15.82
N LYS A 57 -18.54 1.79 15.77
CA LYS A 57 -19.21 0.91 14.82
C LYS A 57 -19.07 1.45 13.40
N ARG A 58 -19.23 2.76 13.19
CA ARG A 58 -19.00 3.41 11.89
C ARG A 58 -17.56 3.30 11.42
N LEU A 59 -16.60 3.51 12.32
CA LEU A 59 -15.18 3.42 12.01
C LEU A 59 -14.78 1.99 11.64
N SER A 60 -15.20 1.01 12.44
CA SER A 60 -14.97 -0.42 12.13
C SER A 60 -15.63 -0.83 10.83
N TYR A 61 -16.81 -0.28 10.51
CA TYR A 61 -17.47 -0.55 9.24
C TYR A 61 -16.71 0.04 8.04
N GLN A 62 -16.20 1.28 8.15
CA GLN A 62 -15.32 1.87 7.13
C GLN A 62 -14.06 1.05 6.94
N TYR A 63 -13.46 0.62 8.05
CA TYR A 63 -12.31 -0.28 8.04
C TYR A 63 -12.61 -1.56 7.24
N MET A 64 -13.67 -2.26 7.61
CA MET A 64 -14.04 -3.52 6.99
C MET A 64 -14.50 -3.36 5.55
N SER A 65 -15.12 -2.24 5.17
CA SER A 65 -15.48 -1.94 3.77
C SER A 65 -14.22 -1.82 2.91
N GLY A 66 -13.22 -1.09 3.40
CA GLY A 66 -11.92 -0.94 2.74
C GLY A 66 -11.16 -2.26 2.62
N PHE A 67 -11.07 -3.00 3.72
CA PHE A 67 -10.47 -4.33 3.77
C PHE A 67 -11.14 -5.29 2.78
N THR A 68 -12.47 -5.37 2.82
CA THR A 68 -13.27 -6.21 1.91
C THR A 68 -13.00 -5.85 0.45
N ALA A 69 -13.03 -4.56 0.12
CA ALA A 69 -12.80 -4.10 -1.25
C ALA A 69 -11.37 -4.36 -1.76
N ARG A 70 -10.35 -4.53 -0.89
CA ARG A 70 -9.00 -4.91 -1.33
C ARG A 70 -8.95 -6.31 -1.93
N TRP A 71 -9.74 -7.25 -1.40
CA TRP A 71 -9.70 -8.65 -1.83
C TRP A 71 -10.09 -8.88 -3.30
N LYS A 72 -10.98 -8.06 -3.88
CA LYS A 72 -11.26 -8.12 -5.33
C LYS A 72 -10.04 -7.70 -6.17
N TYR A 73 -9.24 -6.74 -5.68
CA TYR A 73 -8.00 -6.33 -6.36
C TYR A 73 -6.91 -7.40 -6.20
N TYR A 74 -6.79 -7.99 -5.02
CA TYR A 74 -5.90 -9.14 -4.82
C TYR A 74 -6.26 -10.30 -5.74
N PHE A 75 -7.55 -10.61 -5.90
CA PHE A 75 -8.03 -11.61 -6.85
C PHE A 75 -7.59 -11.30 -8.29
N ILE A 76 -7.95 -10.13 -8.83
CA ILE A 76 -7.70 -9.81 -10.25
C ILE A 76 -6.20 -9.73 -10.58
N TRP A 77 -5.39 -9.26 -9.63
CA TRP A 77 -3.94 -9.24 -9.81
C TRP A 77 -3.30 -10.62 -9.66
N SER A 78 -3.81 -11.47 -8.76
CA SER A 78 -3.29 -12.83 -8.60
C SER A 78 -3.59 -13.71 -9.82
N ILE A 79 -4.79 -13.61 -10.40
CA ILE A 79 -5.14 -14.38 -11.60
C ILE A 79 -4.32 -13.91 -12.80
N SER A 80 -4.11 -12.59 -12.94
CA SER A 80 -3.27 -12.02 -13.99
C SER A 80 -1.81 -12.49 -13.84
N GLU A 81 -1.29 -12.50 -12.61
CA GLU A 81 0.04 -13.05 -12.31
C GLU A 81 0.14 -14.53 -12.70
N ALA A 82 -0.86 -15.35 -12.35
CA ALA A 82 -0.91 -16.76 -12.72
C ALA A 82 -0.85 -16.98 -14.24
N SER A 83 -1.60 -16.20 -15.02
CA SER A 83 -1.59 -16.23 -16.49
C SER A 83 -0.22 -15.85 -17.09
N ILE A 84 0.49 -14.91 -16.46
CA ILE A 84 1.83 -14.51 -16.91
C ILE A 84 2.91 -15.52 -16.49
N ILE A 85 2.75 -16.18 -15.35
CA ILE A 85 3.67 -17.25 -14.91
C ILE A 85 3.53 -18.46 -15.83
N ILE A 86 2.31 -18.94 -16.11
CA ILE A 86 2.10 -20.15 -16.93
C ILE A 86 2.59 -19.96 -18.38
N SER A 87 2.53 -18.73 -18.91
CA SER A 87 3.07 -18.40 -20.24
C SER A 87 4.60 -18.26 -20.27
N GLY A 88 5.29 -18.43 -19.13
CA GLY A 88 6.75 -18.30 -19.03
C GLY A 88 7.26 -16.86 -18.90
N LEU A 89 6.41 -15.86 -19.14
CA LEU A 89 6.78 -14.44 -19.12
C LEU A 89 7.04 -13.90 -17.69
N GLY A 90 6.52 -14.58 -16.66
CA GLY A 90 6.70 -14.23 -15.25
C GLY A 90 8.10 -14.49 -14.68
N PHE A 91 8.97 -15.22 -15.39
CA PHE A 91 10.29 -15.61 -14.88
C PHE A 91 11.24 -14.42 -14.74
N SER A 92 11.72 -14.14 -13.54
CA SER A 92 12.57 -12.99 -13.23
C SER A 92 14.03 -13.33 -12.93
N GLY A 93 14.38 -14.61 -12.87
CA GLY A 93 15.75 -15.07 -12.62
C GLY A 93 15.80 -16.22 -11.61
N TRP A 94 16.97 -16.45 -11.02
CA TRP A 94 17.19 -17.50 -10.03
C TRP A 94 17.43 -16.89 -8.65
N THR A 95 17.13 -17.63 -7.58
CA THR A 95 17.53 -17.29 -6.22
C THR A 95 19.01 -17.63 -5.99
N ASP A 96 19.62 -16.99 -4.98
CA ASP A 96 21.00 -17.27 -4.55
C ASP A 96 21.08 -18.47 -3.58
N SER A 97 20.04 -19.30 -3.52
CA SER A 97 20.02 -20.51 -2.69
C SER A 97 20.80 -21.66 -3.32
N SER A 98 21.20 -22.63 -2.50
CA SER A 98 21.80 -23.89 -2.95
C SER A 98 20.86 -25.06 -2.60
N PRO A 99 20.16 -25.70 -3.58
CA PRO A 99 20.16 -25.40 -5.01
C PRO A 99 19.38 -24.13 -5.39
N PRO A 100 19.69 -23.48 -6.54
CA PRO A 100 19.00 -22.29 -7.00
C PRO A 100 17.55 -22.62 -7.40
N LYS A 101 16.60 -21.78 -6.97
CA LYS A 101 15.18 -21.91 -7.29
C LYS A 101 14.77 -20.83 -8.30
N PRO A 102 13.87 -21.12 -9.25
CA PRO A 102 13.41 -20.12 -10.20
C PRO A 102 12.50 -19.10 -9.51
N ARG A 103 12.68 -17.82 -9.83
CA ARG A 103 11.82 -16.72 -9.40
C ARG A 103 10.81 -16.38 -10.49
N TRP A 104 9.58 -16.17 -10.06
CA TRP A 104 8.41 -15.94 -10.91
C TRP A 104 7.68 -14.65 -10.53
N ASP A 105 8.43 -13.62 -10.14
CA ASP A 105 7.89 -12.38 -9.56
C ASP A 105 7.88 -11.19 -10.54
N ARG A 106 8.23 -11.38 -11.82
CA ARG A 106 8.30 -10.26 -12.80
C ARG A 106 6.98 -9.50 -12.91
N ALA A 107 5.86 -10.23 -12.89
CA ALA A 107 4.52 -9.68 -13.02
C ALA A 107 3.77 -9.56 -11.68
N LYS A 108 4.47 -9.74 -10.55
CA LYS A 108 3.87 -9.55 -9.22
C LYS A 108 3.39 -8.11 -9.12
N ASN A 109 2.08 -7.93 -8.94
CA ASN A 109 1.49 -6.60 -8.77
C ASN A 109 1.04 -6.32 -7.34
N THR A 110 0.95 -7.35 -6.50
CA THR A 110 0.58 -7.20 -5.09
C THR A 110 1.29 -8.20 -4.20
N ASP A 111 1.66 -7.77 -3.00
CA ASP A 111 2.09 -8.61 -1.89
C ASP A 111 1.05 -8.49 -0.78
N ILE A 112 0.11 -9.44 -0.72
CA ILE A 112 -1.08 -9.36 0.14
C ILE A 112 -0.68 -9.20 1.61
N LEU A 113 0.23 -10.04 2.11
CA LEU A 113 0.71 -9.95 3.49
C LEU A 113 1.54 -8.68 3.69
N GLY A 114 2.34 -8.28 2.70
CA GLY A 114 3.05 -7.02 2.73
C GLY A 114 2.14 -5.80 2.88
N VAL A 115 0.95 -5.82 2.27
CA VAL A 115 -0.05 -4.75 2.40
C VAL A 115 -0.75 -4.81 3.75
N GLU A 116 -1.32 -5.95 4.13
CA GLU A 116 -2.11 -6.06 5.37
C GLU A 116 -1.24 -5.96 6.64
N LEU A 117 0.05 -6.30 6.55
CA LEU A 117 1.01 -6.24 7.66
C LEU A 117 2.02 -5.09 7.52
N ALA A 118 1.74 -4.11 6.66
CA ALA A 118 2.62 -2.97 6.42
C ALA A 118 2.87 -2.17 7.72
N LYS A 119 4.11 -2.18 8.21
CA LYS A 119 4.50 -1.48 9.45
C LYS A 119 4.63 0.04 9.27
N SER A 120 4.52 0.51 8.03
CA SER A 120 4.65 1.91 7.65
C SER A 120 3.96 2.14 6.31
N SER A 121 3.25 3.25 6.18
CA SER A 121 2.57 3.61 4.94
C SER A 121 3.55 3.88 3.79
N VAL A 122 4.82 4.15 4.11
CA VAL A 122 5.91 4.29 3.12
C VAL A 122 6.17 2.98 2.38
N GLN A 123 5.86 1.84 2.99
CA GLN A 123 6.04 0.52 2.37
C GLN A 123 4.94 0.21 1.35
N LEU A 124 3.73 0.77 1.51
CA LEU A 124 2.57 0.43 0.70
C LEU A 124 2.81 0.49 -0.82
N PRO A 125 3.46 1.52 -1.41
CA PRO A 125 3.71 1.55 -2.85
C PRO A 125 4.60 0.41 -3.37
N SER A 126 5.38 -0.24 -2.50
CA SER A 126 6.23 -1.39 -2.89
C SER A 126 5.52 -2.74 -2.79
N VAL A 127 4.29 -2.76 -2.26
CA VAL A 127 3.52 -4.00 -2.02
C VAL A 127 2.10 -3.94 -2.58
N TRP A 128 1.56 -2.76 -2.86
CA TRP A 128 0.24 -2.54 -3.48
C TRP A 128 0.39 -1.90 -4.85
N ASN A 129 -0.25 -2.48 -5.87
CA ASN A 129 -0.22 -2.01 -7.24
C ASN A 129 1.22 -1.69 -7.71
N ILE A 130 2.12 -2.66 -7.52
CA ILE A 130 3.57 -2.52 -7.59
C ILE A 130 4.01 -1.95 -8.94
N GLN A 131 3.40 -2.40 -10.04
CA GLN A 131 3.78 -1.98 -11.39
C GLN A 131 3.47 -0.50 -11.63
N VAL A 132 2.26 -0.05 -11.27
CA VAL A 132 1.87 1.37 -11.39
C VAL A 132 2.68 2.23 -10.42
N SER A 133 2.90 1.77 -9.19
CA SER A 133 3.74 2.48 -8.21
C SER A 133 5.19 2.64 -8.70
N THR A 134 5.73 1.62 -9.36
CA THR A 134 7.07 1.65 -9.97
C THR A 134 7.11 2.61 -11.17
N TRP A 135 6.08 2.60 -12.02
CA TRP A 135 5.92 3.55 -13.11
C TRP A 135 5.84 5.00 -12.60
N LEU A 136 4.97 5.29 -11.64
CA LEU A 136 4.86 6.61 -11.01
C LEU A 136 6.16 7.05 -10.37
N ARG A 137 6.90 6.13 -9.74
CA ARG A 137 8.21 6.43 -9.17
C ARG A 137 9.20 6.89 -10.24
N HIS A 138 9.37 6.12 -11.31
CA HIS A 138 10.38 6.40 -12.33
C HIS A 138 10.03 7.55 -13.27
N TYR A 139 8.75 7.71 -13.60
CA TYR A 139 8.32 8.65 -14.63
C TYR A 139 7.72 9.94 -14.07
N VAL A 140 7.35 9.97 -12.79
CA VAL A 140 6.83 11.18 -12.16
C VAL A 140 7.73 11.60 -11.00
N TYR A 141 7.78 10.81 -9.93
CA TYR A 141 8.46 11.19 -8.68
C TYR A 141 9.95 11.50 -8.86
N ASP A 142 10.72 10.58 -9.47
CA ASP A 142 12.16 10.78 -9.66
C ASP A 142 12.45 11.90 -10.67
N ARG A 143 11.52 12.23 -11.56
CA ARG A 143 11.65 13.29 -12.58
C ARG A 143 11.42 14.69 -12.02
N ILE A 144 10.52 14.84 -11.05
CA ILE A 144 10.23 16.11 -10.38
C ILE A 144 11.18 16.40 -9.21
N VAL A 145 11.96 15.41 -8.78
CA VAL A 145 13.00 15.59 -7.77
C VAL A 145 14.23 16.22 -8.42
N GLN A 146 14.55 17.44 -7.98
CA GLN A 146 15.74 18.14 -8.46
C GLN A 146 17.01 17.40 -8.03
N LYS A 147 17.98 17.28 -8.96
CA LYS A 147 19.28 16.64 -8.69
C LYS A 147 19.94 17.28 -7.46
N GLY A 148 20.42 16.43 -6.54
CA GLY A 148 21.05 16.87 -5.29
C GLY A 148 20.12 17.34 -4.18
N LYS A 149 18.80 17.42 -4.41
CA LYS A 149 17.81 17.79 -3.37
C LYS A 149 17.07 16.58 -2.84
N LYS A 150 16.77 16.60 -1.54
CA LYS A 150 15.90 15.57 -0.94
C LYS A 150 14.45 15.83 -1.35
N PRO A 151 13.70 14.79 -1.79
CA PRO A 151 12.29 14.94 -2.09
C PRO A 151 11.49 15.38 -0.85
N GLY A 152 10.61 16.36 -1.05
CA GLY A 152 9.71 16.87 -0.02
C GLY A 152 8.28 16.35 -0.17
N PHE A 153 7.37 17.01 0.55
CA PHE A 153 5.94 16.72 0.47
C PHE A 153 5.35 17.10 -0.90
N LEU A 154 5.81 18.18 -1.52
CA LEU A 154 5.28 18.64 -2.80
C LEU A 154 5.51 17.64 -3.93
N GLN A 155 6.69 17.01 -3.99
CA GLN A 155 6.95 15.96 -4.98
C GLN A 155 6.06 14.74 -4.74
N LEU A 156 5.90 14.33 -3.48
CA LEU A 156 4.98 13.25 -3.13
C LEU A 156 3.53 13.59 -3.53
N LEU A 157 3.05 14.79 -3.19
CA LEU A 157 1.71 15.25 -3.52
C LEU A 157 1.49 15.31 -5.03
N ALA A 158 2.45 15.85 -5.79
CA ALA A 158 2.37 15.87 -7.25
C ALA A 158 2.29 14.46 -7.84
N THR A 159 3.09 13.50 -7.34
CA THR A 159 3.00 12.10 -7.79
C THR A 159 1.64 11.47 -7.46
N GLN A 160 1.11 11.71 -6.27
CA GLN A 160 -0.22 11.20 -5.91
C GLN A 160 -1.33 11.88 -6.73
N ALA A 161 -1.22 13.18 -7.01
CA ALA A 161 -2.15 13.91 -7.87
C ALA A 161 -2.14 13.37 -9.31
N THR A 162 -0.95 13.05 -9.86
CA THR A 162 -0.87 12.35 -11.16
C THR A 162 -1.57 11.00 -11.12
N SER A 163 -1.40 10.23 -10.03
CA SER A 163 -2.13 8.98 -9.83
C SER A 163 -3.65 9.20 -9.77
N ALA A 164 -4.10 10.29 -9.13
CA ALA A 164 -5.52 10.63 -9.07
C ALA A 164 -6.10 10.85 -10.47
N VAL A 165 -5.45 11.69 -11.27
CA VAL A 165 -5.86 11.96 -12.66
C VAL A 165 -5.84 10.69 -13.50
N TRP A 166 -4.85 9.82 -13.31
CA TRP A 166 -4.78 8.52 -14.00
C TRP A 166 -5.96 7.60 -13.67
N HIS A 167 -6.46 7.63 -12.42
CA HIS A 167 -7.68 6.90 -12.05
C HIS A 167 -8.96 7.57 -12.56
N GLY A 168 -8.97 8.91 -12.66
CA GLY A 168 -10.06 9.71 -13.20
C GLY A 168 -10.32 10.98 -12.38
N LEU A 169 -11.17 11.86 -12.90
CA LEU A 169 -11.46 13.17 -12.29
C LEU A 169 -12.61 13.14 -11.26
N TYR A 170 -12.97 11.95 -10.76
CA TYR A 170 -13.96 11.83 -9.70
C TYR A 170 -13.43 12.44 -8.40
N PRO A 171 -14.24 13.24 -7.67
CA PRO A 171 -13.80 13.89 -6.43
C PRO A 171 -13.24 12.92 -5.39
N GLY A 172 -13.84 11.72 -5.27
CA GLY A 172 -13.37 10.69 -4.35
C GLY A 172 -11.94 10.22 -4.62
N TYR A 173 -11.52 10.13 -5.89
CA TYR A 173 -10.13 9.83 -6.25
C TYR A 173 -9.19 10.97 -5.84
N ILE A 174 -9.54 12.21 -6.19
CA ILE A 174 -8.72 13.38 -5.85
C ILE A 174 -8.49 13.45 -4.33
N ILE A 175 -9.55 13.25 -3.54
CA ILE A 175 -9.47 13.25 -2.08
C ILE A 175 -8.64 12.07 -1.56
N PHE A 176 -8.85 10.86 -2.08
CA PHE A 176 -8.08 9.68 -1.67
C PHE A 176 -6.58 9.85 -1.91
N PHE A 177 -6.18 10.32 -3.08
CA PHE A 177 -4.77 10.49 -3.42
C PHE A 177 -4.14 11.71 -2.70
N GLY A 178 -4.91 12.75 -2.41
CA GLY A 178 -4.49 13.79 -1.47
C GLY A 178 -4.21 13.22 -0.07
N HIS A 179 -5.12 12.38 0.43
CA HIS A 179 -4.95 11.69 1.71
C HIS A 179 -3.79 10.69 1.69
N SER A 180 -3.53 9.97 0.59
CA SER A 180 -2.40 9.03 0.53
C SER A 180 -1.06 9.76 0.65
N ALA A 181 -0.94 10.98 0.09
CA ALA A 181 0.24 11.83 0.28
C ALA A 181 0.41 12.22 1.75
N LEU A 182 -0.66 12.66 2.42
CA LEU A 182 -0.66 12.98 3.86
C LEU A 182 -0.32 11.75 4.70
N MET A 183 -0.92 10.60 4.39
CA MET A 183 -0.69 9.31 5.03
C MET A 183 0.81 8.97 5.03
N ILE A 184 1.42 8.95 3.85
CA ILE A 184 2.85 8.65 3.69
C ILE A 184 3.72 9.68 4.42
N ALA A 185 3.37 10.97 4.34
CA ALA A 185 4.12 12.04 5.00
C ALA A 185 4.08 11.93 6.52
N GLY A 186 2.92 11.66 7.13
CA GLY A 186 2.78 11.42 8.56
C GLY A 186 3.53 10.16 9.00
N SER A 187 3.44 9.06 8.23
CA SER A 187 4.18 7.83 8.51
C SER A 187 5.71 8.02 8.47
N ARG A 188 6.23 8.89 7.59
CA ARG A 188 7.64 9.29 7.58
C ARG A 188 8.05 10.02 8.86
N VAL A 189 7.15 10.77 9.50
CA VAL A 189 7.44 11.39 10.81
C VAL A 189 7.58 10.33 11.88
N ILE A 190 6.59 9.44 11.99
CA ILE A 190 6.60 8.35 12.98
C ILE A 190 7.84 7.48 12.83
N TYR A 191 8.22 7.16 11.58
CA TYR A 191 9.42 6.40 11.29
C TYR A 191 10.71 7.12 11.73
N ARG A 192 10.78 8.45 11.60
CA ARG A 192 11.96 9.21 12.11
C ARG A 192 12.07 9.12 13.63
N TRP A 193 10.96 9.22 14.36
CA TRP A 193 10.95 9.02 15.80
C TRP A 193 11.30 7.58 16.19
N GLN A 194 10.79 6.60 15.44
CA GLN A 194 11.15 5.19 15.59
C GLN A 194 12.67 4.94 15.48
N GLN A 195 13.36 5.59 14.53
CA GLN A 195 14.80 5.40 14.35
C GLN A 195 15.64 6.07 15.45
N ALA A 196 15.11 7.08 16.12
CA ALA A 196 15.79 7.76 17.23
C ALA A 196 15.45 7.15 18.60
N ALA A 197 14.42 6.32 18.70
CA ALA A 197 14.00 5.69 19.93
C ALA A 197 14.86 4.46 20.29
N PRO A 198 15.25 4.29 21.57
CA PRO A 198 15.96 3.10 22.03
C PRO A 198 15.01 1.94 22.37
N GLY A 199 15.55 0.71 22.32
CA GLY A 199 14.96 -0.50 22.94
C GLY A 199 13.46 -0.69 22.75
N HIS A 200 12.72 -0.74 23.87
CA HIS A 200 11.27 -0.98 23.88
C HIS A 200 10.46 0.17 23.26
N ILE A 201 10.91 1.42 23.38
CA ILE A 201 10.22 2.59 22.81
C ILE A 201 10.17 2.49 21.28
N LYS A 202 11.23 1.96 20.65
CA LYS A 202 11.24 1.67 19.21
C LYS A 202 10.12 0.71 18.79
N LYS A 203 9.83 -0.32 19.61
CA LYS A 203 8.75 -1.28 19.34
C LYS A 203 7.37 -0.61 19.43
N ILE A 204 7.19 0.32 20.37
CA ILE A 204 5.96 1.13 20.48
C ILE A 204 5.76 1.97 19.22
N PHE A 205 6.80 2.65 18.72
CA PHE A 205 6.70 3.42 17.47
C PHE A 205 6.42 2.55 16.24
N VAL A 206 6.94 1.31 16.19
CA VAL A 206 6.59 0.35 15.13
C VAL A 206 5.10 0.01 15.18
N LEU A 207 4.58 -0.33 16.36
CA LEU A 207 3.17 -0.65 16.53
C LEU A 207 2.27 0.55 16.22
N MET A 208 2.68 1.75 16.65
CA MET A 208 1.96 2.99 16.35
C MET A 208 1.92 3.28 14.85
N ASN A 209 3.03 3.10 14.13
CA ASN A 209 3.06 3.32 12.68
C ASN A 209 2.24 2.28 11.92
N PHE A 210 2.23 1.03 12.40
CA PHE A 210 1.36 -0.03 11.89
C PHE A 210 -0.13 0.34 12.09
N ALA A 211 -0.54 0.68 13.31
CA ALA A 211 -1.91 1.09 13.61
C ALA A 211 -2.33 2.35 12.82
N TYR A 212 -1.45 3.34 12.71
CA TYR A 212 -1.63 4.52 11.87
C TYR A 212 -1.86 4.15 10.40
N THR A 213 -1.05 3.24 9.86
CA THR A 213 -1.14 2.82 8.45
C THR A 213 -2.47 2.14 8.19
N ILE A 214 -2.87 1.19 9.05
CA ILE A 214 -4.15 0.50 8.98
C ILE A 214 -5.32 1.49 9.04
N LEU A 215 -5.32 2.38 10.03
CA LEU A 215 -6.39 3.35 10.22
C LEU A 215 -6.55 4.26 9.00
N VAL A 216 -5.47 4.92 8.59
CA VAL A 216 -5.51 5.96 7.57
C VAL A 216 -5.76 5.37 6.19
N LEU A 217 -5.18 4.20 5.86
CA LEU A 217 -5.41 3.53 4.58
C LEU A 217 -6.90 3.19 4.42
N ASN A 218 -7.49 2.53 5.42
CA ASN A 218 -8.87 2.06 5.30
C ASN A 218 -9.89 3.19 5.42
N TYR A 219 -9.63 4.21 6.24
CA TYR A 219 -10.43 5.43 6.23
C TYR A 219 -10.39 6.10 4.85
N SER A 220 -9.19 6.33 4.31
CA SER A 220 -9.04 7.08 3.05
C SER A 220 -9.61 6.34 1.86
N CYS A 221 -9.53 5.00 1.85
CA CYS A 221 -10.00 4.22 0.70
C CYS A 221 -11.52 4.31 0.49
N VAL A 222 -12.31 4.73 1.50
CA VAL A 222 -13.76 4.92 1.32
C VAL A 222 -14.03 5.93 0.20
N GLY A 223 -13.29 7.05 0.14
CA GLY A 223 -13.41 8.03 -0.95
C GLY A 223 -13.08 7.43 -2.33
N PHE A 224 -12.07 6.55 -2.40
CA PHE A 224 -11.73 5.82 -3.63
C PHE A 224 -12.85 4.87 -4.07
N LEU A 225 -13.64 4.34 -3.13
CA LEU A 225 -14.67 3.35 -3.40
C LEU A 225 -16.02 3.98 -3.77
N VAL A 226 -16.40 5.10 -3.13
CA VAL A 226 -17.69 5.77 -3.37
C VAL A 226 -17.65 6.78 -4.51
N LEU A 227 -16.47 7.35 -4.83
CA LEU A 227 -16.22 8.31 -5.92
C LEU A 227 -16.90 9.68 -5.80
N SER A 228 -18.09 9.75 -5.20
CA SER A 228 -18.88 10.97 -5.02
C SER A 228 -18.28 11.89 -3.94
N LEU A 229 -18.27 13.20 -4.19
CA LEU A 229 -17.82 14.20 -3.21
C LEU A 229 -18.69 14.15 -1.95
N ARG A 230 -20.02 14.16 -2.13
CA ARG A 230 -20.98 14.22 -1.02
C ARG A 230 -20.87 12.99 -0.13
N GLU A 231 -20.83 11.80 -0.73
CA GLU A 231 -20.73 10.54 0.02
C GLU A 231 -19.37 10.40 0.72
N THR A 232 -18.29 10.82 0.04
CA THR A 232 -16.94 10.85 0.64
C THR A 232 -16.91 11.74 1.89
N LEU A 233 -17.40 12.97 1.78
CA LEU A 233 -17.42 13.90 2.91
C LEU A 233 -18.37 13.44 4.03
N ALA A 234 -19.53 12.88 3.69
CA ALA A 234 -20.46 12.34 4.68
C ALA A 234 -19.85 11.15 5.44
N ALA A 235 -19.22 10.20 4.74
CA ALA A 235 -18.54 9.08 5.37
C ALA A 235 -17.40 9.57 6.28
N TYR A 236 -16.57 10.49 5.81
CA TYR A 236 -15.47 11.02 6.61
C TYR A 236 -15.95 11.83 7.83
N GLY A 237 -16.97 12.66 7.64
CA GLY A 237 -17.60 13.42 8.71
C GLY A 237 -18.26 12.55 9.77
N SER A 238 -18.83 11.40 9.38
CA SER A 238 -19.47 10.45 10.30
C SER A 238 -18.51 9.85 11.35
N VAL A 239 -17.20 9.93 11.09
CA VAL A 239 -16.12 9.53 12.00
C VAL A 239 -15.18 10.71 12.30
N TYR A 240 -15.72 11.93 12.30
CA TYR A 240 -15.03 13.17 12.72
C TYR A 240 -13.70 13.43 12.01
N TYR A 241 -13.58 13.02 10.75
CA TYR A 241 -12.40 13.23 9.92
C TYR A 241 -11.07 12.70 10.50
N ILE A 242 -11.11 11.69 11.38
CA ILE A 242 -9.91 11.23 12.12
C ILE A 242 -8.75 10.83 11.21
N GLY A 243 -9.02 10.16 10.07
CA GLY A 243 -7.98 9.73 9.15
C GLY A 243 -7.43 10.87 8.29
N THR A 244 -8.05 12.06 8.31
CA THR A 244 -7.51 13.30 7.75
C THR A 244 -6.68 14.05 8.79
N ILE A 245 -7.23 14.20 10.01
CA ILE A 245 -6.63 15.00 11.08
C ILE A 245 -5.34 14.35 11.61
N ILE A 246 -5.35 13.03 11.86
CA ILE A 246 -4.20 12.33 12.48
C ILE A 246 -2.91 12.49 11.63
N PRO A 247 -2.90 12.25 10.30
CA PRO A 247 -1.73 12.53 9.47
C PRO A 247 -1.22 13.96 9.58
N ILE A 248 -2.13 14.94 9.54
CA ILE A 248 -1.78 16.36 9.63
C ILE A 248 -1.12 16.68 10.98
N VAL A 249 -1.68 16.17 12.07
CA VAL A 249 -1.12 16.32 13.42
C VAL A 249 0.29 15.76 13.48
N PHE A 250 0.53 14.53 12.99
CA PHE A 250 1.88 13.97 12.95
C PHE A 250 2.84 14.80 12.09
N ILE A 251 2.40 15.32 10.95
CA ILE A 251 3.22 16.19 10.10
C ILE A 251 3.62 17.49 10.84
N ILE A 252 2.67 18.12 11.55
CA ILE A 252 2.92 19.34 12.33
C ILE A 252 3.85 19.04 13.51
N LEU A 253 3.55 18.01 14.29
CA LEU A 253 4.41 17.57 15.39
C LEU A 253 5.82 17.23 14.91
N GLY A 254 5.97 16.65 13.73
CA GLY A 254 7.27 16.36 13.13
C GLY A 254 8.10 17.58 12.72
N LYS A 255 7.51 18.78 12.70
CA LYS A 255 8.22 20.06 12.52
C LYS A 255 8.72 20.62 13.86
N VAL A 256 7.96 20.41 14.93
CA VAL A 256 8.26 20.87 16.29
C VAL A 256 9.21 19.91 17.00
N ILE A 257 8.90 18.61 16.99
CA ILE A 257 9.63 17.53 17.64
C ILE A 257 10.62 16.92 16.64
N LYS A 258 11.84 17.49 16.60
CA LYS A 258 12.94 16.94 15.81
C LYS A 258 13.70 15.92 16.67
N PRO A 259 13.66 14.62 16.33
CA PRO A 259 14.43 13.64 17.07
C PRO A 259 15.93 13.94 16.96
N ALA A 260 16.68 13.69 18.03
CA ALA A 260 18.14 13.74 17.99
C ALA A 260 18.65 12.87 16.82
N LYS A 261 19.61 13.37 16.05
CA LYS A 261 20.16 12.62 14.90
C LYS A 261 20.63 11.26 15.43
N PRO A 262 20.15 10.13 14.86
CA PRO A 262 20.75 8.85 15.18
C PRO A 262 22.24 8.97 14.84
N SER A 263 23.12 8.57 15.77
CA SER A 263 24.54 8.50 15.46
C SER A 263 24.66 7.59 14.24
N ARG A 264 25.20 8.14 13.14
CA ARG A 264 25.57 7.32 11.99
C ARG A 264 26.60 6.34 12.54
N SER A 265 26.22 5.09 12.74
CA SER A 265 27.20 4.02 12.90
C SER A 265 28.18 4.15 11.71
N LYS A 266 29.47 4.27 12.04
CA LYS A 266 30.59 4.48 11.10
C LYS A 266 30.76 3.33 10.08
N ALA A 267 29.93 2.29 10.09
CA ALA A 267 30.12 1.05 9.34
C ALA A 267 29.77 1.08 7.85
N LEU A 268 29.73 2.26 7.20
CA LEU A 268 29.39 2.37 5.76
C LEU A 268 30.31 3.34 5.00
N LYS A 269 31.57 3.44 5.46
CA LYS A 269 32.66 4.11 4.74
C LYS A 269 33.82 3.18 4.36
N GLU A 270 33.72 1.89 4.66
CA GLU A 270 34.68 0.87 4.27
C GLU A 270 33.93 -0.32 3.67
N GLN A 271 33.53 -0.16 2.40
CA GLN A 271 33.22 -1.18 1.41
C GLN A 271 32.96 -0.45 0.09
#